data_AF-A0A5Q0P6D7-F1
#
_entry.id   AF-A0A5Q0P6D7-F1
#
_cell.length_a   1.000
_cell.length_b   1.000
_cell.length_c   1.000
_cell.angle_alpha   90.00
_cell.angle_beta   90.00
_cell.angle_gamma   90.00
#
_symmetry.space_group_name_H-M   'P 1'
#
loop_
_entity.id
_entity.type
_entity.pdbx_description
1 polymer ?
#
loop_
_entity_poly.entity_id
_entity_poly.type
_entity_poly.pdbx_seq_one_letter_code
_entity_poly.pdbx_strand_id
1 'polypeptide(L)'
;MTKDTLTKMRRSVAVAYVFMFLALFTLLSGVFAYWFARKVTQVDYAEVWLQAQALWIMRNIVIYSMLAIFAALWFIPLFFLAWDSQLWVKACTVIGVIFSCVAFIFLLNAWIKGIQKFFQNKAVF
;
A
#
# COMPACT_ATOMS: atom_id res chain seq x y z
N MET A 1 16.60 18.95 21.55
CA MET A 1 15.47 19.20 20.64
C MET A 1 15.52 18.34 19.37
N THR A 2 16.66 18.17 18.70
CA THR A 2 16.79 17.42 17.42
C THR A 2 16.59 15.90 17.54
N LYS A 3 16.92 15.28 18.69
CA LYS A 3 16.70 13.83 18.89
C LYS A 3 15.21 13.49 18.98
N ASP A 4 14.41 14.28 19.69
CA ASP A 4 12.96 14.03 19.84
C ASP A 4 12.21 14.11 18.52
N THR A 5 12.59 15.05 17.64
CA THR A 5 11.98 15.19 16.32
C THR A 5 12.30 13.99 15.43
N LEU A 6 13.51 13.45 15.52
CA LEU A 6 13.94 12.27 14.76
C LEU A 6 13.20 11.00 15.18
N THR A 7 13.03 10.79 16.49
CA THR A 7 12.25 9.69 17.05
C THR A 7 10.78 9.75 16.61
N LYS A 8 10.22 10.97 16.55
CA LYS A 8 8.84 11.20 16.09
C LYS A 8 8.66 10.83 14.61
N MET A 9 9.62 11.18 13.75
CA MET A 9 9.61 10.80 12.33
C MET A 9 9.70 9.28 12.14
N ARG A 10 10.63 8.60 12.83
CA ARG A 10 10.72 7.13 12.79
C ARG A 10 9.42 6.46 13.21
N ARG A 11 8.79 6.94 14.28
CA ARG A 11 7.50 6.42 14.76
C ARG A 11 6.41 6.58 13.70
N SER A 12 6.36 7.73 13.01
CA SER A 12 5.36 7.94 11.95
C SER A 12 5.55 7.00 10.76
N VAL A 13 6.79 6.71 10.33
CA VAL A 13 7.07 5.72 9.28
C VAL A 13 6.74 4.30 9.74
N ALA A 14 7.06 3.95 10.99
CA ALA A 14 6.69 2.64 11.56
C ALA A 14 5.17 2.45 11.56
N VAL A 15 4.41 3.48 11.98
CA VAL A 15 2.94 3.46 11.92
C VAL A 15 2.44 3.35 10.48
N ALA A 16 3.07 4.04 9.53
CA ALA A 16 2.74 3.92 8.11
C ALA A 16 2.96 2.48 7.58
N TYR A 17 4.01 1.77 8.01
CA TYR A 17 4.21 0.35 7.68
C TYR A 17 3.13 -0.57 8.26
N VAL A 18 2.66 -0.29 9.48
CA VAL A 18 1.53 -1.04 10.08
C VAL A 18 0.28 -0.83 9.24
N PHE A 19 -0.04 0.40 8.87
CA PHE A 19 -1.20 0.70 8.03
C PHE A 19 -1.05 0.19 6.60
N MET A 20 0.16 0.17 6.04
CA MET A 20 0.46 -0.41 4.73
C MET A 20 0.25 -1.92 4.73
N PHE A 21 0.59 -2.62 5.83
CA PHE A 21 0.25 -4.02 6.00
C PHE A 21 -1.26 -4.23 6.09
N LEU A 22 -1.95 -3.44 6.93
CA LEU A 22 -3.41 -3.51 7.03
C LEU A 22 -4.11 -3.20 5.71
N ALA A 23 -3.46 -2.43 4.82
CA ALA A 23 -4.01 -2.11 3.49
C ALA A 23 -4.20 -3.33 2.60
N LEU A 24 -3.54 -4.46 2.90
CA LEU A 24 -3.80 -5.75 2.29
C LEU A 24 -5.25 -6.22 2.52
N PHE A 25 -5.86 -5.83 3.63
CA PHE A 25 -7.19 -6.25 4.05
C PHE A 25 -8.25 -5.15 3.90
N THR A 26 -7.86 -3.88 4.01
CA THR A 26 -8.79 -2.75 3.90
C THR A 26 -8.18 -1.57 3.14
N LEU A 27 -8.84 -1.09 2.07
CA LEU A 27 -8.37 0.10 1.34
C LEU A 27 -8.23 1.35 2.24
N LEU A 28 -9.07 1.45 3.28
CA LEU A 28 -9.06 2.55 4.24
C LEU A 28 -7.73 2.70 4.99
N SER A 29 -7.09 1.61 5.40
CA SER A 29 -5.78 1.69 6.05
C SER A 29 -4.68 2.14 5.09
N GLY A 30 -4.84 1.90 3.78
CA GLY A 30 -3.96 2.48 2.75
C GLY A 30 -3.95 4.01 2.78
N VAL A 31 -5.12 4.63 2.95
CA VAL A 31 -5.25 6.10 3.08
C VAL A 31 -4.48 6.61 4.29
N PHE A 32 -4.61 5.94 5.44
CA PHE A 32 -3.86 6.29 6.64
C PHE A 32 -2.35 6.16 6.44
N ALA A 33 -1.88 5.05 5.85
CA ALA A 33 -0.47 4.86 5.57
C ALA A 33 0.10 5.95 4.65
N TYR A 34 -0.64 6.32 3.60
CA TYR A 34 -0.26 7.44 2.73
C TYR A 34 -0.18 8.76 3.51
N TRP A 35 -1.17 9.05 4.35
CA TRP A 35 -1.22 10.28 5.14
C TRP A 35 -0.06 10.38 6.13
N PHE A 36 0.27 9.30 6.84
CA PHE A 36 1.41 9.27 7.76
C PHE A 36 2.74 9.43 7.02
N ALA A 37 2.91 8.80 5.87
CA ALA A 37 4.11 8.95 5.05
C ALA A 37 4.25 10.38 4.49
N ARG A 38 3.16 10.97 3.98
CA ARG A 38 3.15 12.35 3.47
C ARG A 38 3.62 13.37 4.50
N LYS A 39 3.27 13.20 5.77
CA LYS A 39 3.74 14.11 6.83
C LYS A 39 5.26 14.14 6.97
N VAL A 40 5.94 13.03 6.68
CA VAL A 40 7.41 12.94 6.77
C VAL A 40 8.08 13.63 5.58
N THR A 41 7.48 13.55 4.39
CA THR A 41 8.05 14.18 3.18
C THR A 41 7.93 15.70 3.18
N GLN A 42 7.00 16.25 3.95
CA GLN A 42 6.80 17.69 4.10
C GLN A 42 7.74 18.34 5.15
N VAL A 43 8.60 17.55 5.79
CA VAL A 43 9.56 18.05 6.78
C VAL A 43 10.92 18.23 6.12
N ASP A 44 11.37 19.48 5.98
CA ASP A 44 12.62 19.84 5.28
C ASP A 44 13.88 19.28 5.96
N TYR A 45 13.85 19.10 7.28
CA TYR A 45 14.98 18.58 8.07
C TYR A 45 14.92 17.06 8.31
N ALA A 46 14.06 16.33 7.59
CA ALA A 46 14.01 14.87 7.67
C ALA A 46 15.25 14.23 7.03
N GLU A 47 15.82 13.21 7.68
CA GLU A 47 16.96 12.48 7.13
C GLU A 47 16.59 11.85 5.77
N VAL A 48 17.51 11.89 4.80
CA VAL A 48 17.27 11.48 3.41
C VAL A 48 16.72 10.05 3.31
N TRP A 49 17.23 9.12 4.11
CA TRP A 49 16.74 7.74 4.11
C TRP A 49 15.30 7.63 4.59
N LEU A 50 14.87 8.51 5.49
CA LEU A 50 13.55 8.54 6.10
C LEU A 50 12.54 9.19 5.14
N GLN A 51 12.96 10.22 4.39
CA GLN A 51 12.21 10.76 3.26
C GLN A 51 12.04 9.70 2.13
N ALA A 52 13.10 8.95 1.80
CA ALA A 52 13.03 7.89 0.79
C ALA A 52 12.06 6.77 1.20
N GLN A 53 12.04 6.39 2.49
CA GLN A 53 11.08 5.44 3.04
C GLN A 53 9.64 5.94 2.93
N ALA A 54 9.40 7.22 3.24
CA ALA A 54 8.08 7.82 3.13
C ALA A 54 7.60 7.86 1.67
N LEU A 55 8.45 8.26 0.72
CA LEU A 55 8.13 8.25 -0.71
C LEU A 55 7.89 6.83 -1.24
N TRP A 56 8.65 5.84 -0.77
CA TRP A 56 8.43 4.42 -1.09
C TRP A 56 7.03 3.97 -0.68
N ILE A 57 6.61 4.27 0.56
CA ILE A 57 5.28 3.91 1.06
C ILE A 57 4.20 4.61 0.23
N MET A 58 4.32 5.92 0.01
CA MET A 58 3.36 6.70 -0.78
C MET A 58 3.17 6.12 -2.19
N ARG A 59 4.28 5.85 -2.89
CA ARG A 59 4.24 5.31 -4.27
C ARG A 59 3.56 3.96 -4.32
N ASN A 60 3.94 3.03 -3.45
CA ASN A 60 3.41 1.66 -3.50
C ASN A 60 1.93 1.61 -3.11
N ILE A 61 1.46 2.47 -2.20
CA ILE A 61 0.03 2.57 -1.88
C ILE A 61 -0.77 3.10 -3.06
N VAL A 62 -0.25 4.10 -3.78
CA VAL A 62 -0.90 4.63 -4.98
C VAL A 62 -0.99 3.56 -6.07
N ILE A 63 0.11 2.85 -6.34
CA ILE A 63 0.13 1.75 -7.31
C ILE A 63 -0.83 0.63 -6.89
N TYR A 64 -0.81 0.22 -5.62
CA TYR A 64 -1.72 -0.81 -5.11
C TYR A 64 -3.19 -0.37 -5.26
N SER A 65 -3.50 0.89 -4.96
CA SER A 65 -4.86 1.42 -5.07
C SER A 65 -5.34 1.39 -6.52
N MET A 66 -4.48 1.75 -7.49
CA MET A 66 -4.79 1.62 -8.91
C MET A 66 -5.04 0.16 -9.32
N LEU A 67 -4.19 -0.77 -8.87
CA LEU A 67 -4.36 -2.20 -9.13
C LEU A 67 -5.64 -2.77 -8.50
N ALA A 68 -5.98 -2.35 -7.28
CA ALA A 68 -7.18 -2.79 -6.57
C ALA A 68 -8.45 -2.26 -7.24
N ILE A 69 -8.47 -0.99 -7.67
CA ILE A 69 -9.58 -0.42 -8.45
C ILE A 69 -9.72 -1.18 -9.76
N PHE A 70 -8.62 -1.43 -10.47
CA PHE A 70 -8.65 -2.20 -11.71
C PHE A 70 -9.20 -3.61 -11.51
N ALA A 71 -8.79 -4.31 -10.45
CA ALA A 71 -9.33 -5.62 -10.10
C ALA A 71 -10.83 -5.55 -9.77
N ALA A 72 -11.28 -4.52 -9.05
CA ALA A 72 -12.67 -4.30 -8.67
C ALA A 72 -13.61 -4.16 -9.89
N LEU A 73 -13.14 -3.57 -10.99
CA LEU A 73 -13.93 -3.42 -12.22
C LEU A 73 -14.40 -4.76 -12.79
N TRP A 74 -13.61 -5.82 -12.63
CA TRP A 74 -13.95 -7.16 -13.12
C TRP A 74 -15.07 -7.85 -12.33
N PHE A 75 -15.40 -7.33 -11.14
CA PHE A 75 -16.50 -7.84 -10.31
C PHE A 75 -17.82 -7.10 -10.54
N ILE A 76 -17.86 -6.04 -11.37
CA ILE A 76 -19.09 -5.31 -11.69
C ILE A 76 -20.26 -6.22 -12.12
N PRO A 77 -20.05 -7.26 -12.97
CA PRO A 77 -21.15 -8.13 -13.39
C PRO A 77 -21.87 -8.86 -12.24
N LEU A 78 -21.18 -9.11 -11.13
CA LEU A 78 -21.76 -9.82 -9.97
C LEU A 78 -22.84 -9.03 -9.24
N PHE A 79 -22.95 -7.71 -9.46
CA PHE A 79 -24.06 -6.92 -8.93
C PHE A 79 -25.39 -7.20 -9.64
N PHE A 80 -25.35 -7.71 -10.88
CA PHE A 80 -26.54 -7.89 -11.72
C PHE A 80 -26.87 -9.36 -11.97
N LEU A 81 -25.85 -10.23 -11.97
CA LEU A 81 -25.96 -11.62 -12.39
C LEU A 81 -25.31 -12.54 -11.36
N ALA A 82 -25.95 -13.68 -11.08
CA ALA A 82 -25.31 -14.71 -10.28
C ALA A 82 -24.03 -15.21 -10.97
N TRP A 83 -22.99 -15.49 -10.19
CA TRP A 83 -21.67 -15.84 -10.72
C TRP A 83 -21.69 -17.04 -11.68
N ASP A 84 -22.61 -18.00 -11.46
CA ASP A 84 -22.73 -19.22 -12.25
C ASP A 84 -23.64 -19.09 -13.49
N SER A 85 -24.33 -17.95 -13.64
CA SER A 85 -25.43 -17.78 -14.61
C SER A 85 -24.99 -17.81 -16.07
N GLN A 86 -23.80 -17.30 -16.38
CA GLN A 86 -23.29 -17.16 -17.74
C GLN A 86 -21.77 -17.37 -17.76
N LEU A 87 -21.25 -18.00 -18.81
CA LEU A 87 -19.82 -18.30 -18.92
C LEU A 87 -18.93 -17.04 -18.85
N TRP A 88 -19.38 -15.93 -19.43
CA TRP A 88 -18.63 -14.68 -19.41
C TRP A 88 -18.57 -14.04 -18.01
N VAL A 89 -19.63 -14.17 -17.19
CA VAL A 89 -19.65 -13.69 -15.80
C VAL A 89 -18.67 -14.50 -14.95
N LYS A 90 -18.63 -15.83 -15.15
CA LYS A 90 -17.62 -16.70 -14.53
C LYS A 90 -16.21 -16.26 -14.90
N ALA A 91 -15.96 -16.05 -16.19
CA ALA A 91 -14.65 -15.62 -16.68
C ALA A 91 -14.23 -14.27 -16.08
N CYS A 92 -15.13 -13.27 -16.05
CA CYS A 92 -14.88 -11.99 -15.41
C CYS A 92 -14.54 -12.14 -13.92
N THR A 93 -15.27 -12.99 -13.20
CA THR A 93 -15.03 -13.26 -11.78
C THR A 93 -13.65 -13.88 -11.55
N VAL A 94 -13.28 -14.89 -12.34
CA VAL A 94 -11.95 -15.53 -12.25
C VAL A 94 -10.83 -14.52 -12.54
N ILE A 95 -11.00 -13.69 -13.58
CA ILE A 95 -10.03 -12.65 -13.93
C ILE A 95 -9.89 -11.63 -12.79
N GLY A 96 -11.01 -11.18 -12.21
CA GLY A 96 -11.01 -10.28 -11.05
C GLY A 96 -10.27 -10.86 -9.85
N VAL A 97 -10.46 -12.16 -9.55
CA VAL A 97 -9.73 -12.85 -8.49
C VAL A 97 -8.23 -12.89 -8.78
N ILE A 98 -7.83 -13.23 -9.99
CA ILE A 98 -6.41 -13.24 -10.39
C ILE A 98 -5.78 -11.85 -10.20
N PHE A 99 -6.42 -10.79 -10.69
CA PHE A 99 -5.90 -9.43 -10.53
C PHE A 99 -5.87 -8.97 -9.06
N SER A 100 -6.83 -9.39 -8.25
CA SER A 100 -6.84 -9.13 -6.81
C SER A 100 -5.64 -9.81 -6.12
N CYS A 101 -5.35 -11.07 -6.47
CA CYS A 101 -4.17 -11.79 -5.99
C CYS A 101 -2.86 -11.10 -6.41
N VAL A 102 -2.76 -10.63 -7.67
CA VAL A 102 -1.60 -9.90 -8.16
C VAL A 102 -1.40 -8.59 -7.37
N ALA A 103 -2.47 -7.82 -7.15
CA ALA A 103 -2.41 -6.59 -6.35
C ALA A 103 -1.95 -6.88 -4.91
N PHE A 104 -2.49 -7.93 -4.30
CA PHE A 104 -2.13 -8.37 -2.96
C PHE A 104 -0.65 -8.75 -2.85
N ILE A 105 -0.16 -9.61 -3.75
CA ILE A 105 1.24 -10.06 -3.78
C ILE A 105 2.18 -8.87 -4.03
N PHE A 106 1.80 -7.95 -4.92
CA PHE A 106 2.56 -6.73 -5.16
C PHE A 106 2.78 -5.93 -3.87
N LEU A 107 1.70 -5.65 -3.12
CA LEU A 107 1.78 -4.85 -1.90
C LEU A 107 2.54 -5.59 -0.80
N LEU A 108 2.33 -6.89 -0.65
CA LEU A 108 3.05 -7.72 0.32
C LEU A 108 4.56 -7.69 0.05
N ASN A 109 4.97 -7.87 -1.21
CA ASN A 109 6.37 -7.78 -1.60
C ASN A 109 6.98 -6.38 -1.33
N ALA A 110 6.24 -5.33 -1.70
CA ALA A 110 6.67 -3.95 -1.43
C ALA A 110 6.81 -3.65 0.07
N TRP A 111 5.93 -4.24 0.89
CA TRP A 111 5.95 -4.14 2.34
C TRP A 111 7.19 -4.85 2.93
N ILE A 112 7.45 -6.10 2.54
CA ILE A 112 8.63 -6.87 3.00
C ILE A 112 9.92 -6.13 2.66
N LYS A 113 10.09 -5.68 1.40
CA LYS A 113 11.28 -4.94 0.96
C LYS A 113 11.46 -3.63 1.75
N GLY A 114 10.35 -2.90 1.94
CA GLY A 114 10.35 -1.64 2.67
C GLY A 114 10.75 -1.80 4.13
N ILE A 115 10.08 -2.71 4.85
CA ILE A 115 10.27 -2.88 6.29
C ILE A 115 11.66 -3.44 6.62
N GLN A 116 12.20 -4.34 5.78
CA GLN A 116 13.55 -4.86 5.93
C GLN A 116 14.60 -3.74 5.89
N LYS A 117 14.49 -2.81 4.93
CA LYS A 117 15.40 -1.66 4.82
C LYS A 117 15.17 -0.66 5.95
N PHE A 118 13.93 -0.52 6.41
CA PHE A 118 13.60 0.36 7.53
C PHE A 118 14.29 -0.06 8.82
N PHE A 119 14.29 -1.35 9.16
CA PHE A 119 15.02 -1.88 10.32
C PHE A 119 16.54 -1.71 10.21
N GLN A 120 17.07 -1.60 9.00
CA GLN A 120 18.49 -1.34 8.76
C GLN A 120 18.85 0.16 8.79
N ASN A 121 17.88 1.05 9.04
CA ASN A 121 18.01 2.51 8.86
C ASN A 121 18.57 2.89 7.47
N LYS A 122 18.18 2.12 6.45
CA LYS A 122 18.62 2.33 5.06
C LYS A 122 17.47 2.86 4.21
N ALA A 123 17.83 3.66 3.22
CA ALA A 123 16.91 4.07 2.17
C ALA A 123 16.47 2.85 1.34
N VAL A 124 15.22 2.89 0.87
CA VAL A 124 14.71 1.89 -0.08
C VAL A 124 14.90 2.47 -1.47
N PHE A 125 16.01 2.08 -2.11
CA PHE A 125 16.20 2.23 -3.55
C PHE A 125 15.88 0.88 -4.24
#